data_AF-A0A059ATX2-F1
#
_entry.id   AF-A0A059ATX2-F1
#
_cell.length_a   1.000
_cell.length_b   1.000
_cell.length_c   1.000
_cell.angle_alpha   90.00
_cell.angle_beta   90.00
_cell.angle_gamma   90.00
#
_symmetry.space_group_name_H-M   'P 1'
#
loop_
_entity.id
_entity.type
_entity.pdbx_description
1 polymer ?
#
loop_
_entity_poly.entity_id
_entity_poly.type
_entity_poly.pdbx_seq_one_letter_code
_entity_poly.pdbx_strand_id
1 'polypeptide(L)'
;MELAKRFPVLSFIMKSEIPLLLKYRKRFLPLPCSPSSFITRTVNSYPFNPHSMKRINRLTTSSNLNPLPPLHQTSGEKVSRKAKKKERMELPESLLKFKLDMCSRHGKLVEALQLYDEARENGVPLSHYHYNVMLYLCSSAGSGSLGQGGSENDENLKELGMRRGFEIFRQMAIDNVAPNEATFTNAARLATAREDPEMAFDLVKKMKNFGIPPRLRSYGPALFGFCKKGNADKAYEVDEHMVDCGVLAEESELSALLKVSMDAKKADKVYELLHRIRATVRQVSESSAQIVEDWFKSDFAASVGVESWDINKIKEGVVKGGGGWHGQGWLGSGNWRIRRTQMDKKGVCQSCGEKLVCIDIDPKETENFASSLTKLAREKEAKAGFTKFQAWIQKHGPFDAVVDGANAGLVNQKRFNFFQVNFIMNKLREMSPSKRFPLLILHKRRVHGKPDKDPRNQKLLETWENSGALYPTPLGSDDD
;
A
#
# COMPACT_ATOMS: atom_id res chain seq x y z
N MET A 1 28.80 -4.96 29.48
CA MET A 1 28.29 -6.19 28.80
C MET A 1 26.81 -6.47 29.06
N GLU A 2 26.19 -5.98 30.15
CA GLU A 2 24.76 -6.19 30.44
C GLU A 2 23.78 -5.29 29.64
N LEU A 3 24.21 -4.11 29.21
CA LEU A 3 23.42 -3.21 28.35
C LEU A 3 23.16 -3.78 26.93
N ALA A 4 24.08 -4.58 26.40
CA ALA A 4 23.95 -5.21 25.08
C ALA A 4 22.91 -6.35 25.05
N LYS A 5 22.54 -6.91 26.21
CA LYS A 5 21.51 -7.96 26.32
C LYS A 5 20.10 -7.40 26.39
N ARG A 6 19.93 -6.11 26.72
CA ARG A 6 18.60 -5.48 26.90
C ARG A 6 18.01 -4.94 25.60
N PHE A 7 18.83 -4.60 24.60
CA PHE A 7 18.37 -4.10 23.30
C PHE A 7 19.33 -4.45 22.15
N PRO A 8 18.98 -5.39 21.24
CA PRO A 8 19.82 -5.74 20.07
C PRO A 8 20.08 -4.55 19.12
N VAL A 9 19.19 -3.55 19.15
CA VAL A 9 19.22 -2.29 18.37
C VAL A 9 20.52 -1.51 18.61
N LEU A 10 20.90 -1.30 19.89
CA LEU A 10 22.10 -0.57 20.29
C LEU A 10 23.39 -1.25 19.80
N SER A 11 23.45 -2.57 19.89
CA SER A 11 24.63 -3.33 19.47
C SER A 11 24.89 -3.24 17.98
N PHE A 12 23.86 -3.16 17.14
CA PHE A 12 24.01 -3.05 15.69
C PHE A 12 24.29 -1.61 15.25
N ILE A 13 23.51 -0.66 15.75
CA ILE A 13 23.66 0.77 15.47
C ILE A 13 25.07 1.28 15.84
N MET A 14 25.69 0.68 16.87
CA MET A 14 27.08 0.94 17.25
C MET A 14 28.14 0.09 16.51
N LYS A 15 27.77 -1.06 15.94
CA LYS A 15 28.67 -1.95 15.17
C LYS A 15 28.66 -1.71 13.66
N SER A 16 27.71 -0.95 13.14
CA SER A 16 27.78 -0.41 11.79
C SER A 16 28.94 0.59 11.76
N GLU A 17 30.15 0.12 11.46
CA GLU A 17 31.27 1.00 11.16
C GLU A 17 30.85 1.91 10.01
N ILE A 18 30.54 3.16 10.33
CA ILE A 18 30.45 4.23 9.35
C ILE A 18 31.92 4.61 9.09
N PRO A 19 32.49 4.35 7.91
CA PRO A 19 33.86 4.74 7.63
C PRO A 19 33.91 6.27 7.59
N LEU A 20 34.35 6.87 8.70
CA LEU A 20 34.83 8.24 8.70
C LEU A 20 36.15 8.25 7.93
N LEU A 21 36.17 8.99 6.82
CA LEU A 21 37.34 9.53 6.11
C LEU A 21 38.68 8.87 6.48
N LEU A 22 39.15 7.92 5.67
CA LEU A 22 40.59 7.73 5.44
C LEU A 22 40.87 6.85 4.20
N LYS A 23 41.61 7.46 3.27
CA LYS A 23 42.46 6.88 2.21
C LYS A 23 41.84 6.64 0.83
N TYR A 24 41.95 7.71 0.03
CA TYR A 24 42.50 7.61 -1.33
C TYR A 24 43.76 6.74 -1.33
N ARG A 25 43.67 5.53 -1.88
CA ARG A 25 44.65 4.87 -2.76
C ARG A 25 44.26 3.41 -2.88
N LYS A 26 43.86 2.98 -4.08
CA LYS A 26 44.29 1.67 -4.60
C LYS A 26 44.32 1.69 -6.12
N ARG A 27 45.49 1.31 -6.63
CA ARG A 27 45.78 0.94 -8.01
C ARG A 27 45.09 -0.39 -8.35
N PHE A 28 44.87 -0.53 -9.64
CA PHE A 28 44.31 -1.60 -10.46
C PHE A 28 44.67 -3.07 -10.17
N LEU A 29 43.68 -3.94 -10.52
CA LEU A 29 43.71 -5.30 -11.13
C LEU A 29 44.04 -6.53 -10.25
N PRO A 30 43.67 -7.77 -10.68
CA PRO A 30 42.35 -8.29 -11.08
C PRO A 30 41.97 -9.63 -10.41
N LEU A 31 40.75 -10.10 -10.72
CA LEU A 31 40.13 -11.41 -10.44
C LEU A 31 41.01 -12.64 -10.78
N PRO A 32 40.62 -13.82 -10.28
CA PRO A 32 40.20 -14.84 -11.25
C PRO A 32 38.86 -15.53 -10.90
N CYS A 33 38.13 -15.83 -11.97
CA CYS A 33 36.94 -16.69 -12.05
C CYS A 33 37.26 -18.16 -11.77
N SER A 34 36.24 -18.94 -11.39
CA SER A 34 35.86 -20.28 -11.94
C SER A 34 34.77 -20.93 -11.04
N PRO A 35 34.16 -22.08 -11.38
CA PRO A 35 32.82 -22.10 -11.99
C PRO A 35 31.78 -23.00 -11.28
N SER A 36 30.51 -22.82 -11.68
CA SER A 36 29.43 -23.82 -11.78
C SER A 36 29.12 -24.77 -10.60
N SER A 37 27.88 -24.73 -10.13
CA SER A 37 27.04 -25.94 -10.15
C SER A 37 25.55 -25.59 -10.10
N PHE A 38 24.83 -26.16 -11.07
CA PHE A 38 23.39 -26.16 -11.20
C PHE A 38 22.76 -27.05 -10.14
N ILE A 39 21.72 -26.56 -9.47
CA ILE A 39 20.67 -27.42 -8.91
C ILE A 39 19.33 -26.86 -9.38
N THR A 40 18.76 -27.55 -10.37
CA THR A 40 17.37 -27.44 -10.78
C THR A 40 16.49 -27.96 -9.63
N ARG A 41 15.71 -27.06 -9.01
CA ARG A 41 14.61 -27.45 -8.14
C ARG A 41 13.30 -26.92 -8.70
N THR A 42 12.53 -27.87 -9.22
CA THR A 42 11.11 -27.76 -9.54
C THR A 42 10.34 -27.18 -8.35
N VAL A 43 9.71 -26.01 -8.53
CA VAL A 43 8.74 -25.49 -7.56
C VAL A 43 7.37 -26.01 -7.95
N ASN A 44 6.93 -27.04 -7.21
CA ASN A 44 5.56 -27.49 -7.18
C ASN A 44 4.66 -26.36 -6.65
N SER A 45 3.54 -26.18 -7.34
CA SER A 45 2.35 -25.52 -6.85
C SER A 45 1.93 -26.10 -5.48
N TYR A 46 1.80 -25.26 -4.46
CA TYR A 46 1.12 -25.66 -3.22
C TYR A 46 -0.09 -24.77 -2.91
N PRO A 47 -1.18 -25.39 -2.43
CA PRO A 47 -2.47 -24.75 -2.24
C PRO A 47 -2.54 -23.98 -0.91
N PHE A 48 -3.32 -22.91 -0.96
CA PHE A 48 -3.81 -22.12 0.16
C PHE A 48 -4.45 -23.01 1.25
N ASN A 49 -4.00 -22.90 2.52
CA ASN A 49 -4.66 -23.50 3.67
C ASN A 49 -4.86 -22.44 4.78
N PRO A 50 -6.10 -22.05 5.13
CA PRO A 50 -6.35 -20.97 6.06
C PRO A 50 -6.85 -21.49 7.41
N HIS A 51 -5.97 -21.84 8.35
CA HIS A 51 -6.35 -21.92 9.77
C HIS A 51 -5.12 -21.82 10.70
N SER A 52 -5.03 -20.75 11.49
CA SER A 52 -4.78 -20.79 12.94
C SER A 52 -4.50 -19.38 13.48
N MET A 53 -5.55 -18.66 13.86
CA MET A 53 -5.46 -17.61 14.88
C MET A 53 -5.61 -18.26 16.26
N LYS A 54 -4.62 -18.11 17.14
CA LYS A 54 -4.84 -18.12 18.59
C LYS A 54 -4.45 -16.76 19.14
N ARG A 55 -5.46 -15.92 19.40
CA ARG A 55 -5.36 -14.71 20.23
C ARG A 55 -5.13 -15.13 21.68
N ILE A 56 -4.04 -14.67 22.28
CA ILE A 56 -3.86 -14.69 23.74
C ILE A 56 -4.37 -13.36 24.29
N ASN A 57 -5.47 -13.45 25.05
CA ASN A 57 -5.98 -12.36 25.89
C ASN A 57 -4.99 -12.09 27.02
N ARG A 58 -4.56 -10.84 27.20
CA ARG A 58 -3.97 -10.39 28.48
C ARG A 58 -5.06 -9.76 29.34
N LEU A 59 -5.44 -10.50 30.37
CA LEU A 59 -6.12 -10.03 31.56
C LEU A 59 -5.18 -9.10 32.33
N THR A 60 -5.61 -7.88 32.62
CA THR A 60 -4.97 -6.99 33.59
C THR A 60 -5.49 -7.34 34.98
N THR A 61 -4.65 -7.94 35.81
CA THR A 61 -4.90 -8.11 37.24
C THR A 61 -4.73 -6.79 37.97
N SER A 62 -5.83 -6.29 38.55
CA SER A 62 -5.85 -5.21 39.53
C SER A 62 -5.37 -5.73 40.89
N SER A 63 -4.25 -5.22 41.40
CA SER A 63 -3.86 -5.41 42.79
C SER A 63 -4.33 -4.21 43.63
N ASN A 64 -5.24 -4.50 44.55
CA ASN A 64 -5.67 -3.63 45.65
C ASN A 64 -4.49 -3.26 46.55
N LEU A 65 -4.36 -1.97 46.88
CA LEU A 65 -3.77 -1.50 48.13
C LEU A 65 -4.75 -0.50 48.75
N ASN A 66 -5.12 -0.74 50.01
CA ASN A 66 -6.07 0.04 50.80
C ASN A 66 -5.57 1.47 51.11
N PRO A 67 -6.47 2.41 51.45
CA PRO A 67 -6.21 3.84 51.53
C PRO A 67 -5.66 4.28 52.90
N LEU A 68 -4.71 5.23 52.88
CA LEU A 68 -4.30 6.02 54.05
C LEU A 68 -5.19 7.28 54.21
N PRO A 69 -5.36 7.83 55.44
CA PRO A 69 -6.38 8.82 55.76
C PRO A 69 -6.04 10.24 55.25
N PRO A 70 -7.04 11.14 55.15
CA PRO A 70 -6.87 12.44 54.51
C PRO A 70 -6.21 13.43 55.47
N LEU A 71 -5.09 14.03 55.05
CA LEU A 71 -4.53 15.22 55.66
C LEU A 71 -4.76 16.42 54.73
N HIS A 72 -5.48 17.40 55.29
CA HIS A 72 -5.64 18.79 54.87
C HIS A 72 -6.03 19.09 53.41
N GLN A 73 -7.31 19.42 53.24
CA GLN A 73 -7.79 20.28 52.17
C GLN A 73 -7.10 21.64 52.25
N THR A 74 -6.13 21.88 51.37
CA THR A 74 -5.89 23.22 50.83
C THR A 74 -6.63 23.30 49.50
N SER A 75 -7.53 24.27 49.39
CA SER A 75 -8.35 24.61 48.23
C SER A 75 -7.53 24.67 46.93
N GLY A 76 -7.58 23.61 46.13
CA GLY A 76 -7.05 23.59 44.76
C GLY A 76 -8.15 23.98 43.77
N GLU A 77 -8.00 25.16 43.15
CA GLU A 77 -8.86 25.64 42.08
C GLU A 77 -9.00 24.58 40.96
N LYS A 78 -10.24 24.32 40.52
CA LYS A 78 -10.51 23.46 39.35
C LYS A 78 -10.09 24.20 38.07
N VAL A 79 -8.82 24.12 37.71
CA VAL A 79 -8.29 24.65 36.44
C VAL A 79 -9.06 24.06 35.25
N SER A 80 -9.68 24.93 34.44
CA SER A 80 -10.47 24.59 33.25
C SER A 80 -9.67 23.71 32.26
N ARG A 81 -10.33 22.76 31.59
CA ARG A 81 -9.73 21.93 30.51
C ARG A 81 -9.03 22.77 29.43
N LYS A 82 -9.49 24.01 29.22
CA LYS A 82 -8.90 24.95 28.26
C LYS A 82 -7.56 25.53 28.74
N ALA A 83 -7.42 25.79 30.05
CA ALA A 83 -6.17 26.26 30.66
C ALA A 83 -5.12 25.14 30.72
N LYS A 84 -5.51 23.92 31.11
CA LYS A 84 -4.62 22.74 31.05
C LYS A 84 -4.12 22.42 29.64
N LYS A 85 -4.93 22.69 28.61
CA LYS A 85 -4.52 22.56 27.20
C LYS A 85 -3.50 23.64 26.80
N LYS A 86 -3.65 24.86 27.31
CA LYS A 86 -2.73 25.98 27.06
C LYS A 86 -1.36 25.73 27.72
N GLU A 87 -1.34 25.37 29.00
CA GLU A 87 -0.10 25.01 29.72
C GLU A 87 0.63 23.83 29.07
N ARG A 88 -0.11 22.80 28.61
CA ARG A 88 0.50 21.68 27.88
C ARG A 88 1.12 22.11 26.55
N MET A 89 0.61 23.16 25.89
CA MET A 89 1.20 23.71 24.67
C MET A 89 2.45 24.57 24.93
N GLU A 90 2.62 25.06 26.16
CA GLU A 90 3.76 25.87 26.59
C GLU A 90 4.95 25.01 27.08
N LEU A 91 4.77 23.70 27.25
CA LEU A 91 5.86 22.77 27.56
C LEU A 91 6.95 22.77 26.47
N PRO A 92 8.25 22.70 26.82
CA PRO A 92 9.35 22.71 25.86
C PRO A 92 9.22 21.63 24.77
N GLU A 93 8.75 20.43 25.12
CA GLU A 93 8.50 19.33 24.18
C GLU A 93 7.39 19.67 23.16
N SER A 94 6.29 20.28 23.62
CA SER A 94 5.17 20.66 22.76
C SER A 94 5.54 21.80 21.83
N LEU A 95 6.35 22.75 22.31
CA LEU A 95 6.88 23.85 21.49
C LEU A 95 7.84 23.33 20.43
N LEU A 96 8.76 22.42 20.81
CA LEU A 96 9.67 21.77 19.87
C LEU A 96 8.88 21.01 18.79
N LYS A 97 7.87 20.23 19.18
CA LYS A 97 6.96 19.55 18.24
C LYS A 97 6.36 20.52 17.22
N PHE A 98 5.81 21.65 17.68
CA PHE A 98 5.21 22.64 16.79
C PHE A 98 6.23 23.24 15.82
N LYS A 99 7.42 23.63 16.32
CA LYS A 99 8.48 24.18 15.47
C LYS A 99 8.97 23.16 14.42
N LEU A 100 9.19 21.92 14.82
CA LEU A 100 9.58 20.84 13.91
C LEU A 100 8.50 20.54 12.85
N ASP A 101 7.22 20.60 13.20
CA ASP A 101 6.12 20.47 12.25
C ASP A 101 6.16 21.59 11.20
N MET A 102 6.46 22.82 11.61
CA MET A 102 6.64 23.95 10.70
C MET A 102 7.85 23.77 9.79
N CYS A 103 8.99 23.29 10.30
CA CYS A 103 10.16 22.97 9.49
C CYS A 103 9.85 21.85 8.48
N SER A 104 9.14 20.80 8.91
CA SER A 104 8.74 19.68 8.06
C SER A 104 7.84 20.11 6.90
N ARG A 105 6.90 21.04 7.13
CA ARG A 105 6.01 21.54 6.07
C ARG A 105 6.72 22.38 5.02
N HIS A 106 7.77 23.09 5.41
CA HIS A 106 8.51 24.00 4.55
C HIS A 106 9.86 23.43 4.09
N GLY A 107 10.16 22.15 4.38
CA GLY A 107 11.41 21.50 3.99
C GLY A 107 12.68 22.10 4.61
N LYS A 108 12.58 22.79 5.76
CA LYS A 108 13.69 23.53 6.36
C LYS A 108 14.58 22.64 7.23
N LEU A 109 15.46 21.86 6.60
CA LEU A 109 16.34 20.92 7.30
C LEU A 109 17.32 21.63 8.26
N VAL A 110 18.00 22.70 7.83
CA VAL A 110 19.03 23.37 8.64
C VAL A 110 18.43 23.94 9.93
N GLU A 111 17.27 24.60 9.83
CA GLU A 111 16.54 25.13 10.99
C GLU A 111 16.11 23.99 11.92
N ALA A 112 15.62 22.87 11.38
CA ALA A 112 15.25 21.72 12.20
C ALA A 112 16.45 21.10 12.95
N LEU A 113 17.63 21.05 12.32
CA LEU A 113 18.85 20.56 12.96
C LEU A 113 19.30 21.48 14.10
N GLN A 114 19.23 22.79 13.91
CA GLN A 114 19.51 23.77 14.97
C GLN A 114 18.55 23.61 16.15
N LEU A 115 17.25 23.43 15.89
CA LEU A 115 16.26 23.18 16.94
C LEU A 115 16.50 21.86 17.67
N TYR A 116 16.98 20.84 16.97
CA TYR A 116 17.36 19.57 17.59
C TYR A 116 18.59 19.74 18.50
N ASP A 117 19.61 20.45 18.05
CA ASP A 117 20.83 20.70 18.82
C ASP A 117 20.51 21.54 20.07
N GLU A 118 19.74 22.63 19.92
CA GLU A 118 19.26 23.48 21.01
C GLU A 118 18.41 22.69 22.02
N ALA A 119 17.50 21.83 21.55
CA ALA A 119 16.67 21.01 22.43
C ALA A 119 17.53 20.05 23.29
N ARG A 120 18.62 19.52 22.72
CA ARG A 120 19.54 18.63 23.43
C ARG A 120 20.41 19.36 24.43
N GLU A 121 20.96 20.51 24.06
CA GLU A 121 21.72 21.37 24.98
C GLU A 121 20.87 21.79 26.18
N ASN A 122 19.59 22.09 25.95
CA ASN A 122 18.64 22.45 27.00
C ASN A 122 18.06 21.25 27.77
N GLY A 123 18.49 20.01 27.47
CA GLY A 123 18.02 18.80 28.15
C GLY A 123 16.54 18.48 27.94
N VAL A 124 15.94 18.93 26.84
CA VAL A 124 14.53 18.65 26.50
C VAL A 124 14.38 17.16 26.13
N PRO A 125 13.49 16.40 26.79
CA PRO A 125 13.28 15.00 26.45
C PRO A 125 12.74 14.82 25.02
N LEU A 126 13.46 14.05 24.21
CA LEU A 126 13.07 13.79 22.82
C LEU A 126 12.19 12.54 22.72
N SER A 127 10.91 12.76 22.41
CA SER A 127 9.97 11.67 22.12
C SER A 127 10.25 11.00 20.76
N HIS A 128 9.67 9.82 20.57
CA HIS A 128 9.59 9.11 19.30
C HIS A 128 9.11 10.00 18.13
N TYR A 129 8.20 10.93 18.39
CA TYR A 129 7.69 11.86 17.38
C TYR A 129 8.80 12.78 16.85
N HIS A 130 9.57 13.39 17.75
CA HIS A 130 10.63 14.34 17.39
C HIS A 130 11.68 13.66 16.52
N TYR A 131 12.11 12.46 16.93
CA TYR A 131 13.06 11.64 16.17
C TYR A 131 12.56 11.32 14.76
N ASN A 132 11.29 10.90 14.62
CA ASN A 132 10.74 10.57 13.32
C ASN A 132 10.63 11.77 12.36
N VAL A 133 10.27 12.96 12.86
CA VAL A 133 10.24 14.18 12.04
C VAL A 133 11.64 14.57 11.58
N MET A 134 12.62 14.50 12.49
CA MET A 134 14.01 14.77 12.15
C MET A 134 14.54 13.81 11.09
N LEU A 135 14.31 12.51 11.25
CA LEU A 135 14.71 11.49 10.29
C LEU A 135 14.00 11.66 8.95
N TYR A 136 12.72 12.03 8.96
CA TYR A 136 11.96 12.32 7.74
C TYR A 136 12.58 13.51 6.98
N LEU A 137 12.84 14.62 7.65
CA LEU A 137 13.47 15.81 7.06
C LEU A 137 14.86 15.50 6.48
N CYS A 138 15.68 14.78 7.24
CA CYS A 138 16.99 14.32 6.80
C CYS A 138 16.88 13.43 5.54
N SER A 139 15.92 12.49 5.54
CA SER A 139 15.74 11.56 4.41
C SER A 139 15.17 12.25 3.16
N SER A 140 14.32 13.26 3.34
CA SER A 140 13.66 13.99 2.24
C SER A 140 14.62 14.96 1.54
N ALA A 141 15.53 15.57 2.31
CA ALA A 141 16.66 16.32 1.78
C ALA A 141 17.65 15.39 1.07
N GLY A 142 18.01 14.26 1.69
CA GLY A 142 18.94 13.28 1.11
C GLY A 142 18.44 12.62 -0.19
N SER A 143 17.14 12.38 -0.34
CA SER A 143 16.58 11.75 -1.54
C SER A 143 16.27 12.72 -2.70
N GLY A 144 16.56 14.02 -2.55
CA GLY A 144 16.31 15.02 -3.60
C GLY A 144 14.83 15.31 -3.89
N SER A 145 13.91 14.99 -2.95
CA SER A 145 12.48 15.32 -3.11
C SER A 145 12.15 16.78 -2.83
N LEU A 146 13.13 17.57 -2.35
CA LEU A 146 13.02 19.00 -2.10
C LEU A 146 13.96 19.77 -3.04
N GLY A 147 13.61 19.82 -4.33
CA GLY A 147 14.28 20.69 -5.31
C GLY A 147 14.94 19.94 -6.47
N GLN A 148 14.35 20.04 -7.66
CA GLN A 148 15.10 19.90 -8.91
C GLN A 148 15.87 21.20 -9.13
N GLY A 149 17.13 21.21 -8.72
CA GLY A 149 18.05 22.31 -9.01
C GLY A 149 19.46 21.88 -8.61
N GLY A 150 20.26 21.46 -9.57
CA GLY A 150 21.65 21.02 -9.39
C GLY A 150 22.59 22.17 -9.02
N SER A 151 22.33 22.85 -7.91
CA SER A 151 23.23 23.84 -7.30
C SER A 151 24.11 23.14 -6.26
N GLU A 152 25.36 23.56 -6.11
CA GLU A 152 26.29 23.09 -5.07
C GLU A 152 25.69 23.13 -3.64
N ASN A 153 24.74 24.04 -3.40
CA ASN A 153 24.01 24.13 -2.14
C ASN A 153 23.10 22.91 -1.88
N ASP A 154 22.57 22.27 -2.91
CA ASP A 154 21.69 21.10 -2.81
C ASP A 154 22.47 19.81 -2.51
N GLU A 155 23.69 19.66 -3.04
CA GLU A 155 24.58 18.54 -2.71
C GLU A 155 25.08 18.61 -1.25
N ASN A 156 25.47 19.81 -0.79
CA ASN A 156 25.86 20.02 0.60
C ASN A 156 24.69 19.75 1.57
N LEU A 157 23.46 20.11 1.19
CA LEU A 157 22.28 19.86 2.01
C LEU A 157 21.92 18.37 2.06
N LYS A 158 22.08 17.65 0.94
CA LYS A 158 21.94 16.18 0.88
C LYS A 158 22.94 15.49 1.80
N GLU A 159 24.23 15.83 1.70
CA GLU A 159 25.27 15.24 2.56
C GLU A 159 25.03 15.56 4.04
N LEU A 160 24.64 16.80 4.36
CA LEU A 160 24.30 17.21 5.71
C LEU A 160 23.13 16.38 6.27
N GLY A 161 22.04 16.26 5.49
CA GLY A 161 20.86 15.46 5.86
C GLY A 161 21.21 14.00 6.08
N MET A 162 22.01 13.41 5.19
CA MET A 162 22.48 12.03 5.34
C MET A 162 23.31 11.84 6.61
N ARG A 163 24.35 12.66 6.80
CA ARG A 163 25.26 12.55 7.96
C ARG A 163 24.53 12.72 9.28
N ARG A 164 23.76 13.80 9.43
CA ARG A 164 22.99 14.07 10.66
C ARG A 164 21.86 13.07 10.84
N GLY A 165 21.22 12.60 9.76
CA GLY A 165 20.17 11.58 9.82
C GLY A 165 20.64 10.28 10.48
N PHE A 166 21.81 9.75 10.07
CA PHE A 166 22.37 8.56 10.72
C PHE A 166 22.82 8.82 12.16
N GLU A 167 23.37 10.00 12.47
CA GLU A 167 23.69 10.39 13.84
C GLU A 167 22.44 10.41 14.74
N ILE A 168 21.37 11.04 14.28
CA ILE A 168 20.08 11.14 14.98
C ILE A 168 19.45 9.76 15.16
N PHE A 169 19.52 8.90 14.14
CA PHE A 169 19.04 7.51 14.25
C PHE A 169 19.83 6.73 15.30
N ARG A 170 21.15 6.92 15.37
CA ARG A 170 21.98 6.31 16.42
C ARG A 170 21.64 6.86 17.80
N GLN A 171 21.42 8.17 17.91
CA GLN A 171 21.05 8.79 19.18
C GLN A 171 19.72 8.27 19.71
N MET A 172 18.71 8.11 18.85
CA MET A 172 17.40 7.57 19.26
C MET A 172 17.54 6.24 20.02
N ALA A 173 18.49 5.40 19.61
CA ALA A 173 18.77 4.13 20.28
C ALA A 173 19.53 4.30 21.60
N ILE A 174 20.46 5.27 21.69
CA ILE A 174 21.16 5.64 22.92
C ILE A 174 20.17 6.16 23.97
N ASP A 175 19.19 6.96 23.54
CA ASP A 175 18.14 7.51 24.37
C ASP A 175 17.07 6.47 24.77
N ASN A 176 17.23 5.21 24.34
CA ASN A 176 16.28 4.11 24.56
C ASN A 176 14.87 4.38 24.02
N VAL A 177 14.76 5.17 22.94
CA VAL A 177 13.49 5.42 22.26
C VAL A 177 13.26 4.32 21.23
N ALA A 178 12.18 3.56 21.40
CA ALA A 178 11.88 2.41 20.53
C ALA A 178 11.59 2.87 19.08
N PRO A 179 12.29 2.32 18.07
CA PRO A 179 12.00 2.61 16.67
C PRO A 179 10.66 2.00 16.25
N ASN A 180 9.97 2.64 15.31
CA ASN A 180 8.79 2.08 14.65
C ASN A 180 9.02 1.90 13.15
N GLU A 181 7.99 1.44 12.43
CA GLU A 181 8.06 1.25 10.99
C GLU A 181 8.50 2.53 10.24
N ALA A 182 7.98 3.71 10.63
CA ALA A 182 8.38 4.97 10.00
C ALA A 182 9.86 5.31 10.26
N THR A 183 10.37 5.02 11.46
CA THR A 183 11.79 5.22 11.79
C THR A 183 12.70 4.41 10.87
N PHE A 184 12.41 3.10 10.71
CA PHE A 184 13.18 2.22 9.83
C PHE A 184 13.05 2.61 8.36
N THR A 185 11.86 2.98 7.90
CA THR A 185 11.64 3.46 6.53
C THR A 185 12.46 4.73 6.24
N ASN A 186 12.48 5.70 7.17
CA ASN A 186 13.30 6.91 7.00
C ASN A 186 14.81 6.60 7.01
N ALA A 187 15.26 5.68 7.87
CA ALA A 187 16.64 5.21 7.89
C ALA A 187 17.04 4.50 6.58
N ALA A 188 16.15 3.67 6.02
CA ALA A 188 16.37 3.01 4.73
C ALA A 188 16.46 4.03 3.58
N ARG A 189 15.62 5.09 3.59
CA ARG A 189 15.72 6.20 2.63
C ARG A 189 17.06 6.94 2.74
N LEU A 190 17.56 7.16 3.95
CA LEU A 190 18.88 7.75 4.19
C LEU A 190 20.02 6.87 3.65
N ALA A 191 19.91 5.54 3.76
CA ALA A 191 20.89 4.61 3.20
C ALA A 191 20.92 4.66 1.67
N THR A 192 19.76 4.71 1.01
CA THR A 192 19.70 4.86 -0.46
C THR A 192 20.25 6.20 -0.95
N ALA A 193 20.11 7.28 -0.17
CA ALA A 193 20.73 8.56 -0.50
C ALA A 193 22.27 8.47 -0.51
N ARG A 194 22.87 7.57 0.30
CA ARG A 194 24.30 7.24 0.25
C ARG A 194 24.67 6.26 -0.86
N GLU A 195 23.74 6.01 -1.77
CA GLU A 195 23.83 4.97 -2.78
C GLU A 195 24.13 3.60 -2.16
N ASP A 196 23.65 3.29 -0.96
CA ASP A 196 23.85 2.01 -0.30
C ASP A 196 22.53 1.24 -0.12
N PRO A 197 22.04 0.56 -1.18
CA PRO A 197 20.82 -0.25 -1.10
C PRO A 197 21.00 -1.51 -0.24
N GLU A 198 22.22 -1.98 0.01
CA GLU A 198 22.48 -3.15 0.87
C GLU A 198 22.17 -2.79 2.33
N MET A 199 22.66 -1.64 2.79
CA MET A 199 22.32 -1.12 4.12
C MET A 199 20.81 -0.87 4.25
N ALA A 200 20.15 -0.35 3.20
CA ALA A 200 18.70 -0.18 3.21
C ALA A 200 17.98 -1.53 3.40
N PHE A 201 18.42 -2.58 2.72
CA PHE A 201 17.81 -3.90 2.84
C PHE A 201 18.06 -4.56 4.20
N ASP A 202 19.27 -4.43 4.74
CA ASP A 202 19.62 -4.92 6.07
C ASP A 202 18.77 -4.29 7.18
N LEU A 203 18.45 -3.00 7.04
CA LEU A 203 17.53 -2.31 7.95
C LEU A 203 16.13 -2.93 7.90
N VAL A 204 15.62 -3.25 6.71
CA VAL A 204 14.30 -3.86 6.54
C VAL A 204 14.26 -5.29 7.08
N LYS A 205 15.28 -6.12 6.80
CA LYS A 205 15.41 -7.47 7.38
C LYS A 205 15.34 -7.45 8.91
N LYS A 206 15.90 -6.41 9.54
CA LYS A 206 15.89 -6.25 11.00
C LYS A 206 14.54 -5.87 11.57
N MET A 207 13.68 -5.20 10.81
CA MET A 207 12.31 -4.90 11.26
C MET A 207 11.60 -6.20 11.68
N LYS A 208 11.76 -7.27 10.89
CA LYS A 208 11.26 -8.62 11.20
C LYS A 208 11.81 -9.15 12.53
N ASN A 209 13.12 -9.01 12.77
CA ASN A 209 13.75 -9.44 14.02
C ASN A 209 13.24 -8.68 15.25
N PHE A 210 12.76 -7.44 15.06
CA PHE A 210 12.16 -6.62 16.12
C PHE A 210 10.64 -6.77 16.23
N GLY A 211 10.03 -7.68 15.46
CA GLY A 211 8.57 -7.86 15.42
C GLY A 211 7.83 -6.65 14.83
N ILE A 212 8.53 -5.80 14.07
CA ILE A 212 7.94 -4.66 13.38
C ILE A 212 7.64 -5.11 11.94
N PRO A 213 6.35 -5.21 11.54
CA PRO A 213 6.02 -5.62 10.19
C PRO A 213 6.45 -4.54 9.19
N PRO A 214 7.32 -4.85 8.21
CA PRO A 214 7.67 -3.91 7.16
C PRO A 214 6.47 -3.62 6.26
N ARG A 215 6.47 -2.44 5.64
CA ARG A 215 5.47 -2.03 4.64
C ARG A 215 6.12 -1.93 3.27
N LEU A 216 5.32 -1.81 2.21
CA LEU A 216 5.82 -1.63 0.84
C LEU A 216 6.85 -0.48 0.76
N ARG A 217 6.53 0.67 1.36
CA ARG A 217 7.43 1.83 1.44
C ARG A 217 8.77 1.57 2.14
N SER A 218 8.86 0.56 3.01
CA SER A 218 10.11 0.20 3.68
C SER A 218 11.09 -0.44 2.70
N TYR A 219 10.59 -1.18 1.70
CA TYR A 219 11.40 -1.88 0.71
C TYR A 219 11.83 -1.01 -0.47
N GLY A 220 11.03 0.00 -0.84
CA GLY A 220 11.31 0.89 -1.97
C GLY A 220 12.77 1.36 -2.06
N PRO A 221 13.37 1.90 -0.97
CA PRO A 221 14.75 2.38 -1.00
C PRO A 221 15.77 1.30 -1.43
N ALA A 222 15.62 0.07 -0.95
CA ALA A 222 16.48 -1.05 -1.31
C ALA A 222 16.21 -1.52 -2.75
N LEU A 223 14.94 -1.80 -3.07
CA LEU A 223 14.54 -2.34 -4.37
C LEU A 223 14.93 -1.39 -5.52
N PHE A 224 14.49 -0.14 -5.45
CA PHE A 224 14.80 0.85 -6.49
C PHE A 224 16.30 1.15 -6.54
N GLY A 225 16.99 1.12 -5.39
CA GLY A 225 18.44 1.29 -5.35
C GLY A 225 19.19 0.18 -6.08
N PHE A 226 18.83 -1.10 -5.88
CA PHE A 226 19.41 -2.22 -6.61
C PHE A 226 19.05 -2.19 -8.11
N CYS A 227 17.80 -1.88 -8.45
CA CYS A 227 17.38 -1.72 -9.85
C CYS A 227 18.16 -0.61 -10.55
N LYS A 228 18.34 0.56 -9.91
CA LYS A 228 19.13 1.68 -10.47
C LYS A 228 20.59 1.31 -10.69
N LYS A 229 21.16 0.47 -9.83
CA LYS A 229 22.53 -0.07 -9.97
C LYS A 229 22.64 -1.23 -10.96
N GLY A 230 21.54 -1.71 -11.53
CA GLY A 230 21.52 -2.86 -12.43
C GLY A 230 21.77 -4.21 -11.73
N ASN A 231 21.69 -4.27 -10.38
CA ASN A 231 21.92 -5.51 -9.64
C ASN A 231 20.61 -6.31 -9.52
N ALA A 232 20.31 -7.09 -10.56
CA ALA A 232 19.07 -7.87 -10.66
C ALA A 232 18.92 -8.92 -9.55
N ASP A 233 19.99 -9.66 -9.23
CA ASP A 233 19.93 -10.75 -8.23
C ASP A 233 19.56 -10.22 -6.85
N LYS A 234 20.13 -9.08 -6.44
CA LYS A 234 19.75 -8.41 -5.19
C LYS A 234 18.35 -7.81 -5.23
N ALA A 235 17.91 -7.28 -6.37
CA ALA A 235 16.54 -6.81 -6.52
C ALA A 235 15.52 -7.97 -6.36
N TYR A 236 15.83 -9.16 -6.87
CA TYR A 236 15.02 -10.36 -6.65
C TYR A 236 15.05 -10.83 -5.19
N GLU A 237 16.18 -10.76 -4.50
CA GLU A 237 16.27 -11.06 -3.06
C GLU A 237 15.34 -10.15 -2.23
N VAL A 238 15.27 -8.87 -2.59
CA VAL A 238 14.35 -7.91 -1.96
C VAL A 238 12.89 -8.30 -2.21
N ASP A 239 12.54 -8.61 -3.45
CA ASP A 239 11.18 -9.01 -3.85
C ASP A 239 10.73 -10.33 -3.19
N GLU A 240 11.61 -11.32 -3.10
CA GLU A 240 11.35 -12.57 -2.37
C GLU A 240 11.09 -12.29 -0.89
N HIS A 241 11.89 -11.43 -0.25
CA HIS A 241 11.68 -11.05 1.14
C HIS A 241 10.38 -10.24 1.35
N MET A 242 9.94 -9.46 0.35
CA MET A 242 8.63 -8.80 0.38
C MET A 242 7.50 -9.83 0.43
N VAL A 243 7.54 -10.83 -0.46
CA VAL A 243 6.57 -11.93 -0.50
C VAL A 243 6.56 -12.71 0.82
N ASP A 244 7.73 -13.04 1.37
CA ASP A 244 7.86 -13.73 2.66
C ASP A 244 7.27 -12.95 3.84
N CYS A 245 7.23 -11.61 3.74
CA CYS A 245 6.63 -10.75 4.75
C CYS A 245 5.15 -10.44 4.46
N GLY A 246 4.57 -11.01 3.41
CA GLY A 246 3.19 -10.72 2.99
C GLY A 246 2.99 -9.31 2.44
N VAL A 247 4.07 -8.68 1.93
CA VAL A 247 4.03 -7.36 1.29
C VAL A 247 3.99 -7.57 -0.21
N LEU A 248 2.89 -7.14 -0.85
CA LEU A 248 2.71 -7.23 -2.29
C LEU A 248 3.29 -6.00 -2.98
N ALA A 249 4.02 -6.22 -4.08
CA ALA A 249 4.51 -5.18 -4.95
C ALA A 249 3.36 -4.51 -5.71
N GLU A 250 3.40 -3.19 -5.82
CA GLU A 250 2.51 -2.42 -6.70
C GLU A 250 3.17 -2.22 -8.07
N GLU A 251 2.52 -1.46 -8.95
CA GLU A 251 2.99 -1.26 -10.32
C GLU A 251 4.41 -0.68 -10.39
N SER A 252 4.74 0.28 -9.52
CA SER A 252 6.07 0.92 -9.51
C SER A 252 7.20 -0.08 -9.27
N GLU A 253 7.04 -0.97 -8.29
CA GLU A 253 8.03 -1.98 -7.93
C GLU A 253 8.14 -3.04 -9.03
N LEU A 254 7.00 -3.51 -9.56
CA LEU A 254 6.97 -4.49 -10.64
C LEU A 254 7.61 -3.95 -11.92
N SER A 255 7.36 -2.69 -12.28
CA SER A 255 7.96 -2.06 -13.46
C SER A 255 9.46 -1.84 -13.29
N ALA A 256 9.94 -1.53 -12.09
CA ALA A 256 11.38 -1.45 -11.82
C ALA A 256 12.06 -2.83 -11.92
N LEU A 257 11.43 -3.87 -11.36
CA LEU A 257 11.87 -5.26 -11.48
C LEU A 257 11.85 -5.74 -12.94
N LEU A 258 10.84 -5.34 -13.71
CA LEU A 258 10.72 -5.67 -15.13
C LEU A 258 11.89 -5.06 -15.89
N LYS A 259 12.14 -3.77 -15.69
CA LYS A 259 13.23 -3.05 -16.35
C LYS A 259 14.61 -3.66 -16.05
N VAL A 260 14.93 -3.92 -14.77
CA VAL A 260 16.22 -4.53 -14.42
C VAL A 260 16.36 -5.95 -14.98
N SER A 261 15.26 -6.70 -15.09
CA SER A 261 15.25 -8.04 -15.70
C SER A 261 15.53 -8.01 -17.21
N MET A 262 15.01 -6.99 -17.90
CA MET A 262 15.30 -6.76 -19.32
C MET A 262 16.77 -6.40 -19.53
N ASP A 263 17.31 -5.51 -18.69
CA ASP A 263 18.69 -5.05 -18.76
C ASP A 263 19.66 -6.20 -18.42
N ALA A 264 19.31 -7.06 -17.46
CA ALA A 264 20.06 -8.27 -17.09
C ALA A 264 19.82 -9.48 -18.01
N LYS A 265 19.04 -9.32 -19.09
CA LYS A 265 18.72 -10.38 -20.07
C LYS A 265 18.13 -11.65 -19.44
N LYS A 266 17.22 -11.49 -18.48
CA LYS A 266 16.52 -12.60 -17.79
C LYS A 266 15.09 -12.75 -18.31
N ALA A 267 14.94 -13.44 -19.44
CA ALA A 267 13.65 -13.60 -20.12
C ALA A 267 12.56 -14.30 -19.28
N ASP A 268 12.94 -15.30 -18.47
CA ASP A 268 12.01 -16.00 -17.59
C ASP A 268 11.45 -15.08 -16.50
N LYS A 269 12.31 -14.21 -15.95
CA LYS A 269 11.89 -13.19 -14.97
C LYS A 269 10.99 -12.13 -15.60
N VAL A 270 11.27 -11.71 -16.83
CA VAL A 270 10.36 -10.81 -17.57
C VAL A 270 8.99 -11.47 -17.74
N TYR A 271 8.92 -12.75 -18.12
CA TYR A 271 7.67 -13.49 -18.25
C TYR A 271 6.90 -13.58 -16.93
N GLU A 272 7.59 -13.96 -15.84
CA GLU A 272 7.03 -14.04 -14.49
C GLU A 272 6.44 -12.69 -14.05
N LEU A 273 7.18 -11.60 -14.24
CA LEU A 273 6.76 -10.26 -13.83
C LEU A 273 5.57 -9.74 -14.65
N LEU A 274 5.50 -10.03 -15.95
CA LEU A 274 4.32 -9.70 -16.76
C LEU A 274 3.06 -10.43 -16.28
N HIS A 275 3.18 -11.68 -15.80
CA HIS A 275 2.05 -12.38 -15.17
C HIS A 275 1.66 -11.78 -13.83
N ARG A 276 2.62 -11.30 -13.04
CA ARG A 276 2.34 -10.57 -11.80
C ARG A 276 1.60 -9.27 -12.09
N ILE A 277 2.07 -8.48 -13.06
CA ILE A 277 1.39 -7.25 -13.53
C ILE A 277 -0.03 -7.58 -14.00
N ARG A 278 -0.22 -8.64 -14.79
CA ARG A 278 -1.55 -9.10 -15.22
C ARG A 278 -2.47 -9.38 -14.01
N ALA A 279 -1.96 -10.06 -12.99
CA ALA A 279 -2.74 -10.50 -11.84
C ALA A 279 -3.05 -9.36 -10.85
N THR A 280 -2.11 -8.47 -10.57
CA THR A 280 -2.25 -7.45 -9.51
C THR A 280 -2.59 -6.06 -10.03
N VAL A 281 -2.08 -5.68 -11.21
CA VAL A 281 -2.23 -4.32 -11.77
C VAL A 281 -3.34 -4.26 -12.81
N ARG A 282 -3.44 -5.29 -13.67
CA ARG A 282 -4.41 -5.44 -14.78
C ARG A 282 -4.26 -4.42 -15.92
N GLN A 283 -4.30 -3.13 -15.60
CA GLN A 283 -4.13 -2.01 -16.53
C GLN A 283 -2.93 -1.18 -16.10
N VAL A 284 -1.96 -1.03 -16.99
CA VAL A 284 -0.70 -0.36 -16.68
C VAL A 284 -0.73 1.11 -17.06
N SER A 285 0.04 1.92 -16.35
CA SER A 285 0.36 3.29 -16.72
C SER A 285 1.15 3.36 -18.03
N GLU A 286 1.16 4.55 -18.65
CA GLU A 286 1.89 4.81 -19.89
C GLU A 286 3.40 4.54 -19.75
N SER A 287 4.01 4.86 -18.61
CA SER A 287 5.44 4.57 -18.38
C SER A 287 5.73 3.09 -18.31
N SER A 288 4.88 2.31 -17.66
CA SER A 288 5.01 0.85 -17.60
C SER A 288 4.73 0.21 -18.97
N ALA A 289 3.75 0.72 -19.72
CA ALA A 289 3.48 0.27 -21.08
C ALA A 289 4.70 0.47 -22.00
N GLN A 290 5.40 1.59 -21.87
CA GLN A 290 6.63 1.86 -22.62
C GLN A 290 7.72 0.82 -22.32
N ILE A 291 7.90 0.43 -21.05
CA ILE A 291 8.87 -0.62 -20.66
C ILE A 291 8.52 -1.96 -21.33
N VAL A 292 7.23 -2.32 -21.35
CA VAL A 292 6.75 -3.54 -22.02
C VAL A 292 6.98 -3.47 -23.53
N GLU A 293 6.72 -2.33 -24.16
CA GLU A 293 7.02 -2.14 -25.59
C GLU A 293 8.52 -2.26 -25.88
N ASP A 294 9.36 -1.66 -25.05
CA ASP A 294 10.82 -1.69 -25.20
C ASP A 294 11.35 -3.13 -25.09
N TRP A 295 10.75 -3.96 -24.22
CA TRP A 295 11.05 -5.39 -24.17
C TRP A 295 10.78 -6.05 -25.51
N PHE A 296 9.55 -5.97 -26.01
CA PHE A 296 9.17 -6.66 -27.24
C PHE A 296 9.90 -6.11 -28.48
N LYS A 297 10.30 -4.83 -28.49
CA LYS A 297 11.11 -4.24 -29.57
C LYS A 297 12.57 -4.68 -29.54
N SER A 298 13.03 -5.28 -28.44
CA SER A 298 14.44 -5.63 -28.27
C SER A 298 14.81 -6.89 -29.06
N ASP A 299 16.03 -6.91 -29.61
CA ASP A 299 16.59 -8.09 -30.28
C ASP A 299 16.62 -9.32 -29.35
N PHE A 300 16.79 -9.08 -28.05
CA PHE A 300 16.78 -10.15 -27.07
C PHE A 300 15.40 -10.84 -26.98
N ALA A 301 14.30 -10.08 -26.96
CA ALA A 301 12.96 -10.67 -26.97
C ALA A 301 12.67 -11.43 -28.28
N ALA A 302 13.25 -11.00 -29.41
CA ALA A 302 13.14 -11.72 -30.68
C ALA A 302 13.86 -13.08 -30.69
N SER A 303 14.91 -13.21 -29.86
CA SER A 303 15.67 -14.46 -29.68
C SER A 303 15.05 -15.43 -28.66
N VAL A 304 14.01 -14.99 -27.93
CA VAL A 304 13.40 -15.74 -26.83
C VAL A 304 12.10 -16.40 -27.31
N GLY A 305 12.01 -17.72 -27.11
CA GLY A 305 10.79 -18.49 -27.36
C GLY A 305 11.10 -19.91 -27.81
N VAL A 306 10.06 -20.68 -28.15
CA VAL A 306 10.16 -22.03 -28.68
C VAL A 306 9.35 -22.16 -29.96
N GLU A 307 9.87 -22.87 -30.95
CA GLU A 307 9.22 -23.06 -32.26
C GLU A 307 8.16 -24.16 -32.25
N SER A 308 8.29 -25.12 -31.34
CA SER A 308 7.36 -26.23 -31.16
C SER A 308 6.96 -26.34 -29.69
N TRP A 309 5.66 -26.52 -29.45
CA TRP A 309 5.11 -26.65 -28.11
C TRP A 309 3.88 -27.57 -28.11
N ASP A 310 3.58 -28.14 -26.95
CA ASP A 310 2.40 -28.98 -26.76
C ASP A 310 1.15 -28.11 -26.65
N ILE A 311 0.34 -28.11 -27.71
CA ILE A 311 -0.92 -27.37 -27.81
C ILE A 311 -1.90 -27.79 -26.71
N ASN A 312 -1.94 -29.07 -26.33
CA ASN A 312 -2.85 -29.54 -25.29
C ASN A 312 -2.45 -28.96 -23.94
N LYS A 313 -1.14 -28.92 -23.64
CA LYS A 313 -0.62 -28.26 -22.44
C LYS A 313 -0.95 -26.77 -22.39
N ILE A 314 -0.89 -26.06 -23.52
CA ILE A 314 -1.31 -24.65 -23.60
C ILE A 314 -2.81 -24.52 -23.29
N LYS A 315 -3.66 -25.32 -23.95
CA LYS A 315 -5.12 -25.30 -23.76
C LYS A 315 -5.49 -25.60 -22.31
N GLU A 316 -4.86 -26.60 -21.70
CA GLU A 316 -5.02 -26.89 -20.28
C GLU A 316 -4.62 -25.71 -19.39
N GLY A 317 -3.50 -25.04 -19.70
CA GLY A 317 -3.07 -23.84 -19.00
C GLY A 317 -4.11 -22.72 -19.06
N VAL A 318 -4.72 -22.51 -20.23
CA VAL A 318 -5.80 -21.51 -20.41
C VAL A 318 -7.02 -21.82 -19.55
N VAL A 319 -7.46 -23.08 -19.55
CA VAL A 319 -8.61 -23.51 -18.75
C VAL A 319 -8.30 -23.40 -17.26
N LYS A 320 -7.15 -23.91 -16.81
CA LYS A 320 -6.71 -23.85 -15.41
C LYS A 320 -6.53 -22.40 -14.91
N GLY A 321 -6.15 -21.48 -15.81
CA GLY A 321 -5.97 -20.06 -15.50
C GLY A 321 -7.26 -19.23 -15.44
N GLY A 322 -8.44 -19.81 -15.70
CA GLY A 322 -9.71 -19.08 -15.75
C GLY A 322 -9.93 -18.30 -17.06
N GLY A 323 -9.13 -18.58 -18.09
CA GLY A 323 -9.20 -17.90 -19.39
C GLY A 323 -8.28 -16.68 -19.52
N GLY A 324 -7.89 -16.36 -20.75
CA GLY A 324 -7.11 -15.15 -21.09
C GLY A 324 -5.59 -15.21 -20.90
N TRP A 325 -5.03 -16.30 -20.36
CA TRP A 325 -3.58 -16.52 -20.22
C TRP A 325 -3.27 -18.02 -20.03
N HIS A 326 -2.03 -18.47 -20.29
CA HIS A 326 -1.67 -19.92 -20.19
C HIS A 326 -0.47 -20.25 -19.26
N GLY A 327 0.45 -19.30 -19.04
CA GLY A 327 1.56 -19.47 -18.09
C GLY A 327 2.63 -20.52 -18.47
N GLN A 328 2.74 -20.90 -19.75
CA GLN A 328 3.66 -21.97 -20.21
C GLN A 328 4.98 -21.46 -20.81
N GLY A 329 5.32 -20.20 -20.60
CA GLY A 329 6.52 -19.55 -21.18
C GLY A 329 6.26 -18.86 -22.51
N TRP A 330 7.34 -18.39 -23.14
CA TRP A 330 7.32 -17.69 -24.43
C TRP A 330 7.12 -18.67 -25.59
N LEU A 331 6.22 -18.35 -26.52
CA LEU A 331 5.90 -19.18 -27.69
C LEU A 331 6.24 -18.44 -28.98
N GLY A 332 6.67 -19.18 -30.00
CA GLY A 332 7.10 -18.63 -31.29
C GLY A 332 8.58 -18.23 -31.30
N SER A 333 9.07 -17.82 -32.46
CA SER A 333 10.43 -17.30 -32.66
C SER A 333 10.43 -16.09 -33.60
N GLY A 334 11.49 -15.29 -33.53
CA GLY A 334 11.70 -14.14 -34.42
C GLY A 334 11.10 -12.83 -33.92
N ASN A 335 11.09 -11.83 -34.81
CA ASN A 335 10.75 -10.46 -34.45
C ASN A 335 9.26 -10.30 -34.08
N TRP A 336 9.01 -9.63 -32.95
CA TRP A 336 7.67 -9.27 -32.52
C TRP A 336 7.11 -8.12 -33.36
N ARG A 337 5.84 -8.22 -33.78
CA ARG A 337 5.10 -7.12 -34.42
C ARG A 337 4.34 -6.33 -33.36
N ILE A 338 4.74 -5.08 -33.15
CA ILE A 338 4.25 -4.25 -32.03
C ILE A 338 3.50 -3.05 -32.59
N ARG A 339 2.28 -2.83 -32.12
CA ARG A 339 1.43 -1.71 -32.53
C ARG A 339 0.59 -1.23 -31.35
N ARG A 340 0.53 0.08 -31.15
CA ARG A 340 -0.49 0.70 -30.29
C ARG A 340 -1.82 0.70 -31.03
N THR A 341 -2.88 0.29 -30.35
CA THR A 341 -4.20 0.09 -30.96
C THR A 341 -5.31 0.24 -29.93
N GLN A 342 -6.56 0.12 -30.37
CA GLN A 342 -7.74 0.17 -29.53
C GLN A 342 -8.59 -1.08 -29.73
N MET A 343 -9.39 -1.41 -28.72
CA MET A 343 -10.41 -2.45 -28.82
C MET A 343 -11.72 -1.82 -29.26
N ASP A 344 -12.45 -2.48 -30.15
CA ASP A 344 -13.82 -2.08 -30.46
C ASP A 344 -14.79 -2.44 -29.31
N LYS A 345 -16.06 -2.06 -29.45
CA LYS A 345 -17.11 -2.33 -28.45
C LYS A 345 -17.38 -3.82 -28.20
N LYS A 346 -16.93 -4.70 -29.10
CA LYS A 346 -17.08 -6.16 -28.99
C LYS A 346 -15.81 -6.82 -28.43
N GLY A 347 -14.79 -6.03 -28.08
CA GLY A 347 -13.51 -6.50 -27.56
C GLY A 347 -12.57 -7.03 -28.66
N VAL A 348 -12.76 -6.62 -29.92
CA VAL A 348 -11.89 -7.01 -31.05
C VAL A 348 -10.79 -5.99 -31.24
N CYS A 349 -9.55 -6.46 -31.35
CA CYS A 349 -8.37 -5.66 -31.59
C CYS A 349 -8.35 -5.09 -33.01
N GLN A 350 -8.29 -3.77 -33.15
CA GLN A 350 -8.28 -3.10 -34.46
C GLN A 350 -6.97 -3.34 -35.24
N SER A 351 -5.91 -3.81 -34.59
CA SER A 351 -4.63 -4.08 -35.25
C SER A 351 -4.48 -5.50 -35.77
N CYS A 352 -4.93 -6.52 -35.04
CA CYS A 352 -4.71 -7.92 -35.41
C CYS A 352 -6.01 -8.72 -35.64
N GLY A 353 -7.18 -8.13 -35.37
CA GLY A 353 -8.48 -8.78 -35.53
C GLY A 353 -8.81 -9.82 -34.45
N GLU A 354 -7.91 -10.07 -33.49
CA GLU A 354 -8.15 -10.99 -32.38
C GLU A 354 -9.17 -10.44 -31.39
N LYS A 355 -10.01 -11.32 -30.84
CA LYS A 355 -11.01 -10.98 -29.84
C LYS A 355 -10.51 -11.28 -28.43
N LEU A 356 -10.54 -10.29 -27.55
CA LEU A 356 -10.24 -10.50 -26.13
C LEU A 356 -11.24 -11.46 -25.47
N VAL A 357 -10.74 -12.20 -24.48
CA VAL A 357 -11.51 -13.18 -23.72
C VAL A 357 -12.27 -12.49 -22.58
N CYS A 358 -13.47 -12.97 -22.28
CA CYS A 358 -14.15 -12.64 -21.03
C CYS A 358 -13.62 -13.57 -19.94
N ILE A 359 -12.96 -13.00 -18.92
CA ILE A 359 -12.36 -13.76 -17.83
C ILE A 359 -13.38 -13.86 -16.71
N ASP A 360 -13.77 -15.08 -16.36
CA ASP A 360 -14.68 -15.33 -15.25
C ASP A 360 -13.99 -15.06 -13.92
N ILE A 361 -14.70 -14.46 -12.97
CA ILE A 361 -14.24 -14.30 -11.59
C ILE A 361 -14.47 -15.62 -10.87
N ASP A 362 -13.46 -16.12 -10.14
CA ASP A 362 -13.58 -17.34 -9.35
C ASP A 362 -14.74 -17.19 -8.33
N PRO A 363 -15.75 -18.09 -8.34
CA PRO A 363 -16.82 -18.08 -7.35
C PRO A 363 -16.30 -18.11 -5.91
N LYS A 364 -15.17 -18.77 -5.65
CA LYS A 364 -14.54 -18.81 -4.32
C LYS A 364 -13.98 -17.46 -3.91
N GLU A 365 -13.37 -16.71 -4.84
CA GLU A 365 -12.92 -15.34 -4.57
C GLU A 365 -14.12 -14.44 -4.26
N THR A 366 -15.22 -14.62 -4.98
CA THR A 366 -16.48 -13.88 -4.77
C THR A 366 -17.06 -14.16 -3.38
N GLU A 367 -17.06 -15.42 -2.93
CA GLU A 367 -17.55 -15.80 -1.59
C GLU A 367 -16.63 -15.26 -0.47
N ASN A 368 -15.31 -15.31 -0.68
CA ASN A 368 -14.33 -14.73 0.24
C ASN A 368 -14.50 -13.21 0.36
N PHE A 369 -14.74 -12.54 -0.77
CA PHE A 369 -15.03 -11.11 -0.82
C PHE A 369 -16.31 -10.78 -0.06
N ALA A 370 -17.41 -11.50 -0.32
CA ALA A 370 -18.69 -11.32 0.35
C ALA A 370 -18.58 -11.51 1.88
N SER A 371 -17.82 -12.52 2.32
CA SER A 371 -17.53 -12.78 3.73
C SER A 371 -16.72 -11.64 4.38
N SER A 372 -15.72 -11.13 3.67
CA SER A 372 -14.87 -10.03 4.13
C SER A 372 -15.65 -8.71 4.21
N LEU A 373 -16.48 -8.43 3.20
CA LEU A 373 -17.37 -7.28 3.16
C LEU A 373 -18.38 -7.32 4.33
N THR A 374 -19.00 -8.48 4.58
CA THR A 374 -19.90 -8.68 5.72
C THR A 374 -19.21 -8.40 7.05
N LYS A 375 -17.95 -8.83 7.20
CA LYS A 375 -17.17 -8.56 8.41
C LYS A 375 -16.87 -7.07 8.57
N LEU A 376 -16.42 -6.41 7.49
CA LEU A 376 -16.12 -4.98 7.50
C LEU A 376 -17.36 -4.13 7.80
N ALA A 377 -18.49 -4.46 7.19
CA ALA A 377 -19.76 -3.81 7.45
C ALA A 377 -20.15 -3.95 8.92
N ARG A 378 -20.03 -5.13 9.53
CA ARG A 378 -20.33 -5.33 10.96
C ARG A 378 -19.39 -4.60 11.93
N GLU A 379 -18.18 -4.26 11.48
CA GLU A 379 -17.21 -3.48 12.27
C GLU A 379 -17.50 -1.97 12.22
N LYS A 380 -18.02 -1.47 11.08
CA LYS A 380 -18.32 -0.05 10.86
C LYS A 380 -19.75 0.33 11.21
N GLU A 381 -20.71 -0.55 10.89
CA GLU A 381 -22.15 -0.33 11.07
C GLU A 381 -22.66 -0.84 12.41
N ALA A 382 -23.81 -0.33 12.82
CA ALA A 382 -24.57 -0.97 13.89
C ALA A 382 -24.94 -2.39 13.45
N LYS A 383 -24.31 -3.41 14.07
CA LYS A 383 -24.48 -4.85 13.75
C LYS A 383 -25.94 -5.27 13.52
N ALA A 384 -26.88 -4.70 14.28
CA ALA A 384 -28.31 -4.97 14.16
C ALA A 384 -28.91 -4.45 12.84
N GLY A 385 -28.45 -3.31 12.31
CA GLY A 385 -28.91 -2.73 11.04
C GLY A 385 -28.50 -3.60 9.84
N PHE A 386 -27.22 -3.97 9.75
CA PHE A 386 -26.72 -4.80 8.66
C PHE A 386 -27.34 -6.21 8.68
N THR A 387 -27.50 -6.82 9.86
CA THR A 387 -28.14 -8.14 9.98
C THR A 387 -29.61 -8.11 9.52
N LYS A 388 -30.33 -7.01 9.77
CA LYS A 388 -31.69 -6.82 9.24
C LYS A 388 -31.71 -6.74 7.72
N PHE A 389 -30.75 -6.05 7.11
CA PHE A 389 -30.62 -6.01 5.65
C PHE A 389 -30.34 -7.41 5.07
N GLN A 390 -29.43 -8.18 5.69
CA GLN A 390 -29.14 -9.56 5.26
C GLN A 390 -30.40 -10.44 5.28
N ALA A 391 -31.20 -10.36 6.35
CA ALA A 391 -32.47 -11.09 6.41
C ALA A 391 -33.50 -10.57 5.39
N TRP A 392 -33.52 -9.27 5.15
CA TRP A 392 -34.43 -8.65 4.20
C TRP A 392 -34.13 -9.08 2.76
N ILE A 393 -32.87 -9.02 2.31
CA ILE A 393 -32.50 -9.34 0.92
C ILE A 393 -32.75 -10.82 0.58
N GLN A 394 -32.54 -11.72 1.55
CA GLN A 394 -32.87 -13.15 1.41
C GLN A 394 -34.37 -13.40 1.19
N LYS A 395 -35.24 -12.55 1.74
CA LYS A 395 -36.70 -12.68 1.62
C LYS A 395 -37.28 -12.03 0.36
N HIS A 396 -36.66 -10.98 -0.16
CA HIS A 396 -37.25 -10.14 -1.22
C HIS A 396 -36.64 -10.35 -2.62
N GLY A 397 -35.45 -10.97 -2.71
CA GLY A 397 -34.86 -11.33 -4.00
C GLY A 397 -35.64 -12.43 -4.75
N PRO A 398 -35.18 -12.84 -5.95
CA PRO A 398 -33.98 -12.37 -6.65
C PRO A 398 -34.16 -11.01 -7.34
N PHE A 399 -33.04 -10.29 -7.50
CA PHE A 399 -32.94 -9.04 -8.24
C PHE A 399 -31.91 -9.18 -9.37
N ASP A 400 -32.23 -8.68 -10.55
CA ASP A 400 -31.31 -8.69 -11.70
C ASP A 400 -30.30 -7.52 -11.65
N ALA A 401 -30.59 -6.48 -10.87
CA ALA A 401 -29.72 -5.33 -10.66
C ALA A 401 -30.00 -4.67 -9.30
N VAL A 402 -29.00 -3.96 -8.79
CA VAL A 402 -29.06 -3.14 -7.57
C VAL A 402 -28.66 -1.71 -7.94
N VAL A 403 -29.36 -0.72 -7.39
CA VAL A 403 -29.18 0.70 -7.68
C VAL A 403 -28.82 1.42 -6.39
N ASP A 404 -27.66 2.08 -6.37
CA ASP A 404 -27.36 3.13 -5.42
C ASP A 404 -28.22 4.36 -5.76
N GLY A 405 -29.31 4.52 -5.00
CA GLY A 405 -30.26 5.60 -5.21
C GLY A 405 -29.70 6.97 -4.88
N ALA A 406 -28.76 7.07 -3.94
CA ALA A 406 -28.13 8.34 -3.57
C ALA A 406 -27.27 8.86 -4.72
N ASN A 407 -26.43 8.01 -5.29
CA ASN A 407 -25.63 8.34 -6.47
C ASN A 407 -26.51 8.61 -7.69
N ALA A 408 -27.45 7.71 -8.00
CA ALA A 408 -28.34 7.85 -9.15
C ALA A 408 -29.13 9.17 -9.14
N GLY A 409 -29.54 9.65 -7.97
CA GLY A 409 -30.27 10.91 -7.84
C GLY A 409 -29.41 12.18 -7.77
N LEU A 410 -28.11 12.07 -7.54
CA LEU A 410 -27.21 13.23 -7.36
C LEU A 410 -26.15 13.38 -8.45
N VAL A 411 -25.85 12.32 -9.19
CA VAL A 411 -24.82 12.37 -10.24
C VAL A 411 -25.19 13.41 -11.30
N ASN A 412 -24.31 14.38 -11.51
CA ASN A 412 -24.48 15.55 -12.37
C ASN A 412 -25.67 16.46 -12.00
N GLN A 413 -26.15 16.40 -10.76
CA GLN A 413 -27.27 17.23 -10.27
C GLN A 413 -26.85 18.13 -9.10
N LYS A 414 -27.46 19.32 -9.03
CA LYS A 414 -27.30 20.22 -7.85
C LYS A 414 -28.15 19.81 -6.65
N ARG A 415 -29.25 19.09 -6.91
CA ARG A 415 -30.22 18.60 -5.92
C ARG A 415 -30.64 17.19 -6.31
N PHE A 416 -31.15 16.43 -5.33
CA PHE A 416 -31.63 15.08 -5.57
C PHE A 416 -32.76 15.07 -6.60
N ASN A 417 -32.63 14.23 -7.64
CA ASN A 417 -33.56 14.16 -8.76
C ASN A 417 -34.28 12.81 -8.82
N PHE A 418 -35.52 12.76 -8.31
CA PHE A 418 -36.36 11.56 -8.34
C PHE A 418 -36.72 11.08 -9.75
N PHE A 419 -36.83 12.00 -10.72
CA PHE A 419 -37.12 11.63 -12.10
C PHE A 419 -35.96 10.83 -12.72
N GLN A 420 -34.71 11.23 -12.42
CA GLN A 420 -33.52 10.51 -12.87
C GLN A 420 -33.46 9.10 -12.28
N VAL A 421 -33.72 8.94 -10.98
CA VAL A 421 -33.80 7.63 -10.33
C VAL A 421 -34.90 6.78 -10.97
N ASN A 422 -36.10 7.34 -11.16
CA ASN A 422 -37.21 6.63 -11.77
C ASN A 422 -36.93 6.21 -13.22
N PHE A 423 -36.26 7.06 -14.01
CA PHE A 423 -35.84 6.71 -15.36
C PHE A 423 -34.88 5.51 -15.36
N ILE A 424 -33.88 5.51 -14.47
CA ILE A 424 -32.92 4.40 -14.32
C ILE A 424 -33.65 3.11 -13.90
N MET A 425 -34.50 3.19 -12.88
CA MET A 425 -35.28 2.04 -12.38
C MET A 425 -36.12 1.39 -13.48
N ASN A 426 -36.82 2.20 -14.30
CA ASN A 426 -37.63 1.68 -15.40
C ASN A 426 -36.78 1.13 -16.55
N LYS A 427 -35.65 1.76 -16.88
CA LYS A 427 -34.75 1.23 -17.92
C LYS A 427 -34.13 -0.10 -17.54
N LEU A 428 -33.66 -0.25 -16.30
CA LEU A 428 -33.15 -1.54 -15.81
C LEU A 428 -34.25 -2.61 -15.78
N ARG A 429 -35.48 -2.24 -15.40
CA ARG A 429 -36.65 -3.13 -15.48
C ARG A 429 -36.97 -3.55 -16.92
N GLU A 430 -36.86 -2.65 -17.89
CA GLU A 430 -37.06 -2.97 -19.31
C GLU A 430 -35.99 -3.93 -19.83
N MET A 431 -34.73 -3.78 -19.38
CA MET A 431 -33.62 -4.66 -19.75
C MET A 431 -33.66 -6.02 -19.06
N SER A 432 -34.26 -6.10 -17.87
CA SER A 432 -34.42 -7.34 -17.12
C SER A 432 -35.27 -8.37 -17.90
N PRO A 433 -34.79 -9.62 -18.03
CA PRO A 433 -35.60 -10.71 -18.60
C PRO A 433 -36.90 -10.96 -17.82
N SER A 434 -36.85 -10.76 -16.50
CA SER A 434 -37.98 -10.99 -15.58
C SER A 434 -38.93 -9.80 -15.45
N LYS A 435 -38.58 -8.65 -16.04
CA LYS A 435 -39.30 -7.36 -15.93
C LYS A 435 -39.56 -6.93 -14.48
N ARG A 436 -38.75 -7.41 -13.53
CA ARG A 436 -38.79 -7.00 -12.12
C ARG A 436 -38.08 -5.67 -11.94
N PHE A 437 -38.52 -4.90 -10.95
CA PHE A 437 -37.76 -3.72 -10.55
C PHE A 437 -36.40 -4.14 -9.97
N PRO A 438 -35.33 -3.38 -10.25
CA PRO A 438 -34.06 -3.57 -9.55
C PRO A 438 -34.21 -3.17 -8.07
N LEU A 439 -33.32 -3.65 -7.21
CA LEU A 439 -33.29 -3.23 -5.81
C LEU A 439 -32.72 -1.81 -5.69
N LEU A 440 -33.52 -0.87 -5.21
CA LEU A 440 -33.11 0.49 -4.89
C LEU A 440 -32.67 0.57 -3.42
N ILE A 441 -31.41 0.92 -3.19
CA ILE A 441 -30.88 1.26 -1.87
C ILE A 441 -30.94 2.78 -1.73
N LEU A 442 -31.63 3.28 -0.69
CA LEU A 442 -31.76 4.72 -0.50
C LEU A 442 -31.95 5.08 0.98
N HIS A 443 -31.16 6.02 1.49
CA HIS A 443 -31.26 6.45 2.89
C HIS A 443 -32.67 6.86 3.35
N LYS A 444 -33.06 6.43 4.56
CA LYS A 444 -34.39 6.70 5.15
C LYS A 444 -34.79 8.17 5.16
N ARG A 445 -33.82 9.10 5.26
CA ARG A 445 -34.09 10.55 5.15
C ARG A 445 -34.58 10.99 3.77
N ARG A 446 -34.24 10.27 2.71
CA ARG A 446 -34.70 10.57 1.34
C ARG A 446 -36.04 9.90 1.04
N VAL A 447 -36.33 8.78 1.70
CA VAL A 447 -37.59 8.05 1.58
C VAL A 447 -38.69 8.67 2.46
N HIS A 448 -38.41 8.91 3.74
CA HIS A 448 -39.38 9.38 4.74
C HIS A 448 -38.92 10.64 5.52
N GLY A 449 -37.83 11.30 5.11
CA GLY A 449 -37.48 12.60 5.70
C GLY A 449 -38.49 13.68 5.35
N LYS A 450 -38.28 14.92 5.81
CA LYS A 450 -39.20 16.05 5.56
C LYS A 450 -39.64 15.98 4.09
N PRO A 451 -40.95 15.75 3.83
CA PRO A 451 -41.40 15.26 2.55
C PRO A 451 -40.89 16.19 1.48
N ASP A 452 -40.27 15.61 0.46
CA ASP A 452 -40.35 16.25 -0.84
C ASP A 452 -41.84 16.47 -1.07
N LYS A 453 -42.26 17.75 -1.09
CA LYS A 453 -43.69 18.12 -1.04
C LYS A 453 -44.43 17.71 -2.31
N ASP A 454 -43.74 17.10 -3.27
CA ASP A 454 -44.27 16.62 -4.52
C ASP A 454 -44.98 15.26 -4.34
N PRO A 455 -46.32 15.20 -4.47
CA PRO A 455 -47.08 13.95 -4.34
C PRO A 455 -46.68 12.88 -5.36
N ARG A 456 -46.10 13.29 -6.51
CA ARG A 456 -45.64 12.35 -7.54
C ARG A 456 -44.46 11.51 -7.04
N ASN A 457 -43.55 12.12 -6.30
CA ASN A 457 -42.38 11.44 -5.75
C ASN A 457 -42.78 10.46 -4.64
N GLN A 458 -43.78 10.82 -3.84
CA GLN A 458 -44.34 9.93 -2.81
C GLN A 458 -44.96 8.67 -3.44
N LYS A 459 -45.79 8.85 -4.49
CA LYS A 459 -46.37 7.73 -5.23
C LYS A 459 -45.31 6.81 -5.85
N LEU A 460 -44.20 7.37 -6.32
CA LEU A 460 -43.08 6.57 -6.84
C LEU A 460 -42.41 5.73 -5.75
N LEU A 461 -42.11 6.35 -4.59
CA LEU A 461 -41.52 5.65 -3.45
C LEU A 461 -42.44 4.51 -2.95
N GLU A 462 -43.74 4.77 -2.82
CA GLU A 462 -44.73 3.75 -2.45
C GLU A 462 -44.78 2.61 -3.49
N THR A 463 -44.66 2.93 -4.77
CA THR A 463 -44.63 1.91 -5.83
C THR A 463 -43.41 0.99 -5.68
N TRP A 464 -42.23 1.54 -5.40
CA TRP A 464 -41.01 0.74 -5.19
C TRP A 464 -41.04 -0.04 -3.88
N GLU A 465 -41.60 0.53 -2.81
CA GLU A 465 -41.76 -0.15 -1.52
C GLU A 465 -42.74 -1.32 -1.62
N ASN A 466 -43.92 -1.10 -2.22
CA ASN A 466 -44.95 -2.13 -2.40
C ASN A 466 -44.52 -3.25 -3.35
N SER A 467 -43.60 -2.97 -4.28
CA SER A 467 -43.01 -3.99 -5.15
C SER A 467 -41.84 -4.75 -4.49
N GLY A 468 -41.51 -4.44 -3.24
CA GLY A 468 -40.38 -5.07 -2.53
C GLY A 468 -39.02 -4.68 -3.12
N ALA A 469 -38.95 -3.58 -3.86
CA ALA A 469 -37.79 -3.15 -4.63
C ALA A 469 -37.08 -1.94 -4.03
N LEU A 470 -37.49 -1.45 -2.86
CA LEU A 470 -36.84 -0.36 -2.14
C LEU A 470 -36.43 -0.81 -0.74
N TYR A 471 -35.16 -0.64 -0.40
CA TYR A 471 -34.67 -0.80 0.97
C TYR A 471 -34.24 0.56 1.56
N PRO A 472 -35.00 1.11 2.53
CA PRO A 472 -34.61 2.33 3.22
C PRO A 472 -33.53 2.05 4.28
N THR A 473 -32.29 2.44 4.01
CA THR A 473 -31.17 2.24 4.96
C THR A 473 -31.34 3.12 6.21
N PRO A 474 -30.94 2.63 7.41
CA PRO A 474 -31.22 3.28 8.68
C PRO A 474 -30.47 4.60 8.87
N LEU A 475 -30.90 5.41 9.86
CA LEU A 475 -30.20 6.65 10.17
C LEU A 475 -28.78 6.37 10.67
N GLY A 476 -27.81 6.99 10.01
CA GLY A 476 -26.40 6.91 10.40
C GLY A 476 -25.65 5.72 9.82
N SER A 477 -26.28 4.95 8.92
CA SER A 477 -25.55 3.98 8.11
C SER A 477 -24.85 4.63 6.93
N ASP A 478 -23.79 3.98 6.49
CA ASP A 478 -23.27 4.08 5.14
C ASP A 478 -24.17 3.29 4.17
N ASP A 479 -24.45 3.85 3.00
CA ASP A 479 -25.30 3.21 1.98
C ASP A 479 -24.48 2.25 1.08
N ASP A 480 -23.16 2.44 1.02
CA ASP A 480 -22.18 1.63 0.28
C ASP A 480 -21.96 0.25 0.93
#